data_AF-A0A8B6H277-F1
#
_entry.id   AF-A0A8B6H277-F1
#
_cell.length_a   1.000
_cell.length_b   1.000
_cell.length_c   1.000
_cell.angle_alpha   90.00
_cell.angle_beta   90.00
_cell.angle_gamma   90.00
#
_symmetry.space_group_name_H-M   'P 1'
#
loop_
_entity.id
_entity.type
_entity.pdbx_description
1 polymer ?
#
loop_
_entity_poly.entity_id
_entity_poly.type
_entity_poly.pdbx_seq_one_letter_code
_entity_poly.pdbx_strand_id
1 'polypeptide(L)'
;MYEGKIYECNGYNSRQGVAIMVANSVKDKTKLVYKDDEGRFIHVSYETDGQIFNFVSVYAPNNCIERARYFKFVNSYIENLQNVIIGGDFNTTLSNLDKGGKSKHCIDEAYRELNKTMCNCNIYDVWRARNECKKIFSWKRICNNILQQSRIDYFLISKSLSPNVQNVYYNETSFSDHTYVFMNFNFCVVERGPGIWVLNNNTVLSNVNYVKRVKEIIVESMNCSLYDSEPLIWWDNLKYRIKRYSQVFSSDLVKEKKREFFYIQNKIQRLCALQASGIDIDVTRLETLQLDLSKYELDKCKGAILRSKATWATEGDKNTKYFLNLEKYRQESNSVKELYNVNDEIVNDTDGILDIEYNFYKELYSCVEIETDKLCDFLQHVDKKVDDDDKEICDSDITFNEIAEALSSINNCNISGINIPMSEKVCKMFQHADDTTVTVSDKKSIDEVFNVFELYGKCSGAKINRQKSEIMPIGKGCMTENEQNCHGLKICENEILLLGVYIGKNEHVCNELNWRGKLNKIKMLLNMWIQRKLTIHGRVNVITSLLMSRLWYNLFVTSMPEWAIEEMKRLCVNFVWNGGAHLVQYNTIICDKNKGGLQLPDIKSKICAFRLKFLARFLNEDYKVIWKDIF
;
A
#
# COMPACT_ATOMS: atom_id res chain seq x y z
N MET A 1 17.39 -9.26 -10.27
CA MET A 1 17.11 -9.98 -11.54
C MET A 1 15.77 -9.52 -12.11
N TYR A 2 15.52 -9.73 -13.40
CA TYR A 2 14.21 -9.48 -14.00
C TYR A 2 13.27 -10.61 -13.61
N GLU A 3 12.08 -10.26 -13.09
CA GLU A 3 11.11 -11.25 -12.57
C GLU A 3 10.16 -11.78 -13.63
N GLY A 4 10.18 -11.20 -14.84
CA GLY A 4 9.51 -11.80 -16.00
C GLY A 4 10.30 -13.00 -16.52
N LYS A 5 9.75 -13.67 -17.53
CA LYS A 5 10.42 -14.80 -18.16
C LYS A 5 11.60 -14.30 -18.99
N ILE A 6 12.79 -14.81 -18.71
CA ILE A 6 13.99 -14.50 -19.49
C ILE A 6 14.27 -15.72 -20.36
N TYR A 7 14.33 -15.47 -21.66
CA TYR A 7 14.91 -16.41 -22.61
C TYR A 7 16.29 -15.88 -22.94
N GLU A 8 17.33 -16.66 -22.64
CA GLU A 8 18.72 -16.26 -22.86
C GLU A 8 19.47 -17.29 -23.69
N CYS A 9 20.36 -16.78 -24.51
CA CYS A 9 21.35 -17.52 -25.27
C CYS A 9 22.71 -16.93 -24.97
N ASN A 10 23.56 -17.66 -24.24
CA ASN A 10 24.86 -17.17 -23.78
C ASN A 10 25.96 -17.80 -24.63
N GLY A 11 26.94 -16.99 -25.06
CA GLY A 11 28.12 -17.48 -25.77
C GLY A 11 29.21 -18.03 -24.82
N TYR A 12 30.29 -18.54 -25.40
CA TYR A 12 31.43 -19.07 -24.64
C TYR A 12 32.32 -17.95 -24.06
N ASN A 13 32.86 -18.18 -22.85
CA ASN A 13 33.86 -17.32 -22.17
C ASN A 13 33.44 -15.86 -21.92
N SER A 14 32.21 -15.64 -21.46
CA SER A 14 31.68 -14.29 -21.12
C SER A 14 31.70 -13.30 -22.29
N ARG A 15 31.77 -13.80 -23.52
CA ARG A 15 31.69 -13.02 -24.75
C ARG A 15 30.41 -13.42 -25.46
N GLN A 16 29.68 -12.43 -25.98
CA GLN A 16 28.41 -12.60 -26.69
C GLN A 16 27.28 -13.07 -25.77
N GLY A 17 26.05 -12.76 -26.15
CA GLY A 17 24.86 -13.15 -25.43
C GLY A 17 23.66 -12.31 -25.84
N VAL A 18 22.55 -12.98 -26.15
CA VAL A 18 21.28 -12.34 -26.46
C VAL A 18 20.22 -12.82 -25.48
N ALA A 19 19.31 -11.92 -25.11
CA ALA A 19 18.20 -12.24 -24.24
C ALA A 19 16.92 -11.53 -24.67
N ILE A 20 15.81 -12.27 -24.64
CA ILE A 20 14.46 -11.73 -24.76
C ILE A 20 13.81 -11.78 -23.39
N MET A 21 13.41 -10.61 -22.90
CA MET A 21 12.83 -10.42 -21.58
C MET A 21 11.32 -10.16 -21.72
N VAL A 22 10.51 -11.10 -21.24
CA VAL A 22 9.04 -11.08 -21.39
C VAL A 22 8.34 -10.72 -20.08
N ALA A 23 7.46 -9.73 -20.12
CA ALA A 23 6.74 -9.24 -18.94
C ALA A 23 5.86 -10.33 -18.32
N ASN A 24 5.71 -10.30 -17.00
CA ASN A 24 4.91 -11.31 -16.27
C ASN A 24 3.47 -11.40 -16.75
N SER A 25 2.87 -10.29 -17.18
CA SER A 25 1.51 -10.24 -17.70
C SER A 25 1.26 -11.10 -18.95
N VAL A 26 2.32 -11.40 -19.72
CA VAL A 26 2.21 -12.13 -21.00
C VAL A 26 3.12 -13.36 -21.07
N LYS A 27 3.81 -13.71 -19.99
CA LYS A 27 4.83 -14.78 -19.99
C LYS A 27 4.27 -16.14 -20.40
N ASP A 28 3.05 -16.46 -19.99
CA ASP A 28 2.41 -17.75 -20.23
C ASP A 28 1.95 -17.91 -21.69
N LYS A 29 1.87 -16.79 -22.41
CA LYS A 29 1.60 -16.71 -23.85
C LYS A 29 2.87 -16.78 -24.71
N THR A 30 4.04 -16.99 -24.10
CA THR A 30 5.32 -17.04 -24.83
C THR A 30 6.01 -18.39 -24.71
N LYS A 31 6.71 -18.77 -25.79
CA LYS A 31 7.47 -20.02 -25.87
C LYS A 31 8.82 -19.78 -26.53
N LEU A 32 9.88 -20.34 -25.95
CA LEU A 32 11.17 -20.43 -26.62
C LEU A 32 11.04 -21.40 -27.80
N VAL A 33 11.34 -20.92 -29.00
CA VAL A 33 11.30 -21.74 -30.22
C VAL A 33 12.70 -22.26 -30.54
N TYR A 34 13.69 -21.38 -30.48
CA TYR A 34 15.08 -21.72 -30.83
C TYR A 34 16.08 -20.77 -30.18
N LYS A 35 17.28 -21.26 -29.95
CA LYS A 35 18.47 -20.48 -29.62
C LYS A 35 19.68 -21.13 -30.29
N ASP A 36 20.65 -20.35 -30.71
CA ASP A 36 21.89 -20.87 -31.29
C ASP A 36 22.88 -21.34 -30.20
N ASP A 37 24.01 -21.91 -30.63
CA ASP A 37 25.09 -22.32 -29.73
C ASP A 37 26.15 -21.21 -29.52
N GLU A 38 26.10 -20.15 -30.34
CA GLU A 38 27.06 -19.04 -30.29
C GLU A 38 26.61 -17.87 -29.40
N GLY A 39 25.37 -17.85 -28.91
CA GLY A 39 24.88 -16.73 -28.10
C GLY A 39 24.53 -15.49 -28.92
N ARG A 40 24.21 -15.65 -30.21
CA ARG A 40 23.96 -14.53 -31.14
C ARG A 40 22.53 -14.47 -31.64
N PHE A 41 21.77 -15.55 -31.50
CA PHE A 41 20.43 -15.67 -32.05
C PHE A 41 19.48 -16.35 -31.06
N ILE A 42 18.32 -15.73 -30.83
CA ILE A 42 17.25 -16.34 -30.05
C ILE A 42 15.87 -16.00 -30.63
N HIS A 43 14.99 -17.00 -30.70
CA HIS A 43 13.64 -16.91 -31.23
C HIS A 43 12.61 -17.30 -30.16
N VAL A 44 11.70 -16.39 -29.86
CA VAL A 44 10.58 -16.58 -28.94
C VAL A 44 9.27 -16.28 -29.68
N SER A 45 8.32 -17.20 -29.64
CA SER A 45 6.97 -16.97 -30.15
C SER A 45 6.07 -16.38 -29.06
N TYR A 46 5.12 -15.53 -29.47
CA TYR A 46 4.08 -14.95 -28.62
C TYR A 46 2.71 -15.17 -29.28
N GLU A 47 1.80 -15.79 -28.55
CA GLU A 47 0.46 -16.11 -29.05
C GLU A 47 -0.59 -15.22 -28.38
N THR A 48 -1.36 -14.48 -29.17
CA THR A 48 -2.47 -13.66 -28.67
C THR A 48 -3.55 -13.55 -29.74
N ASP A 49 -4.82 -13.58 -29.32
CA ASP A 49 -5.99 -13.40 -30.19
C ASP A 49 -5.99 -14.32 -31.44
N GLY A 50 -5.55 -15.57 -31.25
CA GLY A 50 -5.45 -16.57 -32.31
C GLY A 50 -4.31 -16.35 -33.32
N GLN A 51 -3.44 -15.37 -33.09
CA GLN A 51 -2.29 -15.06 -33.94
C GLN A 51 -0.97 -15.34 -33.22
N ILE A 52 0.02 -15.81 -33.98
CA ILE A 52 1.39 -16.02 -33.50
C ILE A 52 2.28 -14.89 -34.05
N PHE A 53 3.00 -14.23 -33.16
CA PHE A 53 4.04 -13.25 -33.45
C PHE A 53 5.41 -13.86 -33.12
N ASN A 54 6.36 -13.73 -34.04
CA ASN A 54 7.68 -14.34 -33.93
C ASN A 54 8.74 -13.27 -33.59
N PHE A 55 9.19 -13.23 -32.35
CA PHE A 55 10.20 -12.30 -31.86
C PHE A 55 11.59 -12.92 -31.93
N VAL A 56 12.47 -12.30 -32.71
CA VAL A 56 13.83 -12.76 -32.92
C VAL A 56 14.81 -11.69 -32.45
N SER A 57 15.75 -12.05 -31.60
CA SER A 57 16.84 -11.16 -31.19
C SER A 57 18.15 -11.61 -31.82
N VAL A 58 18.88 -10.65 -32.40
CA VAL A 58 20.13 -10.89 -33.14
C VAL A 58 21.29 -10.07 -32.60
N TYR A 59 22.48 -10.68 -32.59
CA TYR A 59 23.76 -10.02 -32.35
C TYR A 59 24.78 -10.46 -33.39
N ALA A 60 24.80 -9.79 -34.53
CA ALA A 60 25.57 -10.21 -35.69
C ALA A 60 27.09 -10.06 -35.46
N PRO A 61 27.94 -10.93 -36.04
CA PRO A 61 29.39 -10.83 -35.92
C PRO A 61 30.00 -9.52 -36.47
N ASN A 62 31.10 -9.08 -35.86
CA ASN A 62 31.89 -7.93 -36.35
C ASN A 62 32.69 -8.26 -37.62
N ASN A 63 33.15 -9.51 -37.76
CA ASN A 63 33.88 -9.97 -38.94
C ASN A 63 32.92 -10.09 -40.14
N CYS A 64 33.27 -9.47 -41.27
CA CYS A 64 32.41 -9.43 -42.45
C CYS A 64 32.06 -10.82 -43.01
N ILE A 65 32.99 -11.77 -43.01
CA ILE A 65 32.80 -13.10 -43.60
C ILE A 65 31.86 -13.93 -42.71
N GLU A 66 32.10 -13.90 -41.39
CA GLU A 66 31.23 -14.54 -40.41
C GLU A 66 29.83 -13.92 -40.43
N ARG A 67 29.74 -12.60 -40.51
CA ARG A 67 28.46 -11.87 -40.59
C ARG A 67 27.65 -12.25 -41.84
N ALA A 68 28.29 -12.43 -42.99
CA ALA A 68 27.61 -12.88 -44.20
C ALA A 68 27.04 -14.31 -44.05
N ARG A 69 27.81 -15.24 -43.46
CA ARG A 69 27.33 -16.60 -43.14
C ARG A 69 26.18 -16.57 -42.14
N TYR A 70 26.28 -15.71 -41.13
CA TYR A 70 25.24 -15.50 -40.14
C TYR A 70 23.92 -15.02 -40.77
N PHE A 71 23.97 -14.05 -41.69
CA PHE A 71 22.74 -13.59 -42.37
C PHE A 71 22.14 -14.62 -43.33
N LYS A 72 22.96 -15.48 -43.95
CA LYS A 72 22.45 -16.65 -44.72
C LYS A 72 21.65 -17.59 -43.83
N PHE A 73 22.18 -17.89 -42.64
CA PHE A 73 21.47 -18.68 -41.64
C PHE A 73 20.15 -18.01 -41.23
N VAL A 74 20.18 -16.72 -40.87
CA VAL A 74 18.98 -15.96 -40.49
C VAL A 74 17.92 -16.02 -41.59
N ASN A 75 18.31 -15.86 -42.86
CA ASN A 75 17.41 -15.98 -44.02
C ASN A 75 16.70 -17.34 -44.05
N SER A 76 17.49 -18.43 -44.10
CA SER A 76 16.96 -19.79 -44.17
C SER A 76 16.07 -20.17 -42.98
N TYR A 77 16.30 -19.55 -41.83
CA TYR A 77 15.55 -19.83 -40.63
C TYR A 77 14.19 -19.11 -40.61
N ILE A 78 14.14 -17.85 -41.03
CA ILE A 78 12.91 -17.03 -40.93
C ILE A 78 12.06 -17.04 -42.20
N GLU A 79 12.55 -17.55 -43.34
CA GLU A 79 11.86 -17.47 -44.64
C GLU A 79 10.43 -18.05 -44.62
N ASN A 80 10.19 -19.06 -43.77
CA ASN A 80 8.90 -19.74 -43.63
C ASN A 80 8.05 -19.21 -42.45
N LEU A 81 8.55 -18.21 -41.72
CA LEU A 81 7.84 -17.63 -40.57
C LEU A 81 6.96 -16.45 -41.02
N GLN A 82 5.77 -16.35 -40.43
CA GLN A 82 4.89 -15.19 -40.58
C GLN A 82 5.00 -14.26 -39.36
N ASN A 83 4.56 -13.01 -39.49
CA ASN A 83 4.52 -12.04 -38.39
C ASN A 83 5.85 -11.92 -37.62
N VAL A 84 6.95 -11.77 -38.36
CA VAL A 84 8.31 -11.73 -37.81
C VAL A 84 8.65 -10.31 -37.37
N ILE A 85 9.20 -10.20 -36.16
CA ILE A 85 9.80 -8.99 -35.60
C ILE A 85 11.22 -9.35 -35.16
N ILE A 86 12.21 -8.91 -35.94
CA ILE A 86 13.63 -9.06 -35.61
C ILE A 86 14.15 -7.75 -35.03
N GLY A 87 14.80 -7.82 -33.87
CA GLY A 87 15.44 -6.67 -33.23
C GLY A 87 16.84 -6.99 -32.71
N GLY A 88 17.77 -6.05 -32.83
CA GLY A 88 19.10 -6.19 -32.24
C GLY A 88 20.19 -5.42 -32.98
N ASP A 89 21.44 -5.80 -32.72
CA ASP A 89 22.63 -5.22 -33.34
C ASP A 89 23.05 -6.08 -34.53
N PHE A 90 22.95 -5.49 -35.72
CA PHE A 90 23.27 -6.14 -36.98
C PHE A 90 24.72 -5.94 -37.41
N ASN A 91 25.51 -5.11 -36.69
CA ASN A 91 26.89 -4.77 -37.02
C ASN A 91 27.14 -4.41 -38.49
N THR A 92 26.10 -3.91 -39.17
CA THR A 92 26.14 -3.49 -40.58
C THR A 92 25.20 -2.32 -40.78
N THR A 93 25.53 -1.45 -41.72
CA THR A 93 24.67 -0.31 -42.08
C THR A 93 23.87 -0.60 -43.33
N LEU A 94 22.64 -0.10 -43.44
CA LEU A 94 21.77 -0.34 -44.60
C LEU A 94 21.92 0.73 -45.71
N SER A 95 22.40 1.92 -45.37
CA SER A 95 22.51 3.05 -46.29
C SER A 95 23.64 4.02 -45.91
N ASN A 96 23.97 4.94 -46.82
CA ASN A 96 24.89 6.06 -46.51
C ASN A 96 24.35 7.00 -45.41
N LEU A 97 23.02 7.07 -45.22
CA LEU A 97 22.41 7.88 -44.15
C LEU A 97 22.65 7.28 -42.76
N ASP A 98 23.08 6.03 -42.69
CA ASP A 98 23.37 5.30 -41.45
C ASP A 98 24.84 5.44 -41.01
N LYS A 99 25.67 6.20 -41.75
CA LYS A 99 27.06 6.50 -41.40
C LYS A 99 27.24 7.99 -41.10
N GLY A 100 27.91 8.27 -39.99
CA GLY A 100 28.30 9.62 -39.58
C GLY A 100 29.74 9.95 -39.98
N GLY A 101 30.00 11.25 -40.18
CA GLY A 101 31.32 11.81 -40.44
C GLY A 101 31.80 11.50 -41.85
N LYS A 102 33.11 11.26 -42.01
CA LYS A 102 33.75 10.95 -43.31
C LYS A 102 33.61 9.48 -43.73
N SER A 103 33.00 8.65 -42.89
CA SER A 103 32.84 7.21 -43.16
C SER A 103 31.75 6.97 -44.19
N LYS A 104 32.03 6.14 -45.20
CA LYS A 104 31.04 5.75 -46.22
C LYS A 104 30.41 4.40 -45.88
N HIS A 105 29.18 4.18 -46.32
CA HIS A 105 28.58 2.85 -46.26
C HIS A 105 29.35 1.90 -47.19
N CYS A 106 29.64 0.71 -46.68
CA CYS A 106 30.34 -0.34 -47.41
C CYS A 106 29.30 -1.35 -47.90
N ILE A 107 29.27 -1.58 -49.21
CA ILE A 107 28.47 -2.65 -49.84
C ILE A 107 29.31 -3.93 -49.79
N ASP A 108 29.39 -4.53 -48.62
CA ASP A 108 30.08 -5.79 -48.39
C ASP A 108 29.14 -7.00 -48.60
N GLU A 109 29.69 -8.21 -48.54
CA GLU A 109 28.90 -9.42 -48.74
C GLU A 109 27.84 -9.62 -47.64
N ALA A 110 28.14 -9.18 -46.42
CA ALA A 110 27.20 -9.26 -45.31
C ALA A 110 25.98 -8.35 -45.55
N TYR A 111 26.18 -7.14 -46.05
CA TYR A 111 25.10 -6.24 -46.47
C TYR A 111 24.22 -6.87 -47.55
N ARG A 112 24.82 -7.49 -48.59
CA ARG A 112 24.06 -8.15 -49.66
C ARG A 112 23.20 -9.28 -49.13
N GLU A 113 23.74 -10.11 -48.23
CA GLU A 113 22.98 -11.18 -47.62
C GLU A 113 21.86 -10.66 -46.73
N LEU A 114 22.09 -9.60 -45.93
CA LEU A 114 21.02 -8.99 -45.14
C LEU A 114 19.89 -8.42 -46.02
N ASN A 115 20.23 -7.73 -47.12
CA ASN A 115 19.23 -7.24 -48.07
C ASN A 115 18.46 -8.40 -48.72
N LYS A 116 19.15 -9.49 -49.07
CA LYS A 116 18.51 -10.70 -49.59
C LYS A 116 17.53 -11.29 -48.57
N THR A 117 17.91 -11.34 -47.29
CA THR A 117 17.02 -11.75 -46.20
C THR A 117 15.80 -10.85 -46.10
N MET A 118 15.98 -9.53 -46.16
CA MET A 118 14.88 -8.55 -46.14
C MET A 118 13.89 -8.76 -47.29
N CYS A 119 14.40 -8.96 -48.50
CA CYS A 119 13.59 -9.22 -49.68
C CYS A 119 12.85 -10.57 -49.60
N ASN A 120 13.57 -11.66 -49.31
CA ASN A 120 13.00 -13.01 -49.28
C ASN A 120 11.91 -13.16 -48.22
N CYS A 121 12.15 -12.58 -47.03
CA CYS A 121 11.25 -12.73 -45.88
C CYS A 121 10.21 -11.61 -45.81
N ASN A 122 10.19 -10.70 -46.79
CA ASN A 122 9.32 -9.52 -46.84
C ASN A 122 9.34 -8.71 -45.52
N ILE A 123 10.54 -8.56 -44.95
CA ILE A 123 10.79 -7.76 -43.74
C ILE A 123 11.52 -6.46 -44.12
N TYR A 124 11.28 -5.39 -43.38
CA TYR A 124 11.86 -4.08 -43.69
C TYR A 124 12.13 -3.24 -42.45
N ASP A 125 13.01 -2.25 -42.60
CA ASP A 125 13.30 -1.26 -41.55
C ASP A 125 12.14 -0.26 -41.44
N VAL A 126 11.29 -0.49 -40.44
CA VAL A 126 10.11 0.34 -40.18
C VAL A 126 10.48 1.77 -39.79
N TRP A 127 11.61 1.99 -39.13
CA TRP A 127 12.03 3.34 -38.74
C TRP A 127 12.44 4.16 -39.96
N ARG A 128 13.25 3.57 -40.85
CA ARG A 128 13.72 4.22 -42.08
C ARG A 128 12.56 4.53 -43.03
N ALA A 129 11.61 3.61 -43.18
CA ALA A 129 10.42 3.83 -44.00
C ALA A 129 9.57 5.03 -43.54
N ARG A 130 9.56 5.33 -42.22
CA ARG A 130 8.88 6.51 -41.66
C ARG A 130 9.75 7.77 -41.62
N ASN A 131 11.04 7.64 -41.90
CA ASN A 131 12.05 8.70 -41.72
C ASN A 131 13.11 8.65 -42.85
N GLU A 132 12.66 8.65 -44.11
CA GLU A 132 13.48 8.35 -45.28
C GLU A 132 14.81 9.13 -45.31
N CYS A 133 14.75 10.45 -45.11
CA CYS A 133 15.90 11.35 -45.24
C CYS A 133 16.60 11.69 -43.92
N LYS A 134 16.15 11.18 -42.76
CA LYS A 134 16.73 11.58 -41.46
C LYS A 134 17.98 10.77 -41.13
N LYS A 135 19.00 11.44 -40.60
CA LYS A 135 20.17 10.76 -40.01
C LYS A 135 19.94 10.57 -38.51
N ILE A 136 20.14 9.33 -38.04
CA ILE A 136 20.19 8.98 -36.63
C ILE A 136 21.24 7.88 -36.47
N PHE A 137 21.84 7.76 -35.27
CA PHE A 137 22.91 6.81 -35.02
C PHE A 137 22.64 6.05 -33.74
N SER A 138 22.89 4.74 -33.78
CA SER A 138 22.68 3.86 -32.65
C SER A 138 23.97 3.57 -31.91
N TRP A 139 25.08 3.42 -32.61
CA TRP A 139 26.40 3.24 -32.03
C TRP A 139 27.25 4.51 -32.14
N LYS A 140 27.97 4.82 -31.05
CA LYS A 140 28.83 6.01 -30.96
C LYS A 140 30.14 5.68 -30.24
N ARG A 141 31.27 6.13 -30.79
CA ARG A 141 32.56 6.02 -30.12
C ARG A 141 33.44 7.23 -30.40
N ILE A 142 34.06 7.77 -29.35
CA ILE A 142 35.07 8.83 -29.46
C ILE A 142 36.45 8.17 -29.56
N CYS A 143 37.17 8.44 -30.64
CA CYS A 143 38.54 8.00 -30.86
C CYS A 143 39.37 9.20 -31.31
N ASN A 144 40.46 9.53 -30.58
CA ASN A 144 41.34 10.66 -30.90
C ASN A 144 40.59 11.99 -31.12
N ASN A 145 39.64 12.33 -30.25
CA ASN A 145 38.73 13.49 -30.36
C ASN A 145 37.84 13.52 -31.62
N ILE A 146 37.75 12.42 -32.36
CA ILE A 146 36.83 12.26 -33.49
C ILE A 146 35.74 11.30 -33.05
N LEU A 147 34.48 11.73 -33.17
CA LEU A 147 33.34 10.89 -32.84
C LEU A 147 32.90 10.13 -34.11
N GLN A 148 33.01 8.81 -34.02
CA GLN A 148 32.56 7.85 -35.02
C GLN A 148 31.14 7.41 -34.68
N GLN A 149 30.27 7.37 -35.70
CA GLN A 149 28.85 7.08 -35.50
C GLN A 149 28.32 6.20 -36.60
N SER A 150 27.48 5.24 -36.22
CA SER A 150 26.79 4.36 -37.17
C SER A 150 25.41 3.98 -36.63
N ARG A 151 24.42 3.79 -37.50
CA ARG A 151 23.16 3.13 -37.16
C ARG A 151 23.27 1.67 -37.56
N ILE A 152 23.38 0.79 -36.57
CA ILE A 152 23.55 -0.66 -36.74
C ILE A 152 22.51 -1.46 -35.94
N ASP A 153 21.71 -0.78 -35.11
CA ASP A 153 20.63 -1.37 -34.33
C ASP A 153 19.28 -1.08 -34.99
N TYR A 154 18.51 -2.12 -35.29
CA TYR A 154 17.27 -2.04 -36.05
C TYR A 154 16.15 -2.88 -35.43
N PHE A 155 14.91 -2.47 -35.71
CA PHE A 155 13.77 -3.39 -35.76
C PHE A 155 13.41 -3.63 -37.23
N LEU A 156 13.55 -4.87 -37.70
CA LEU A 156 13.07 -5.32 -39.00
C LEU A 156 11.79 -6.12 -38.79
N ILE A 157 10.70 -5.70 -39.42
CA ILE A 157 9.38 -6.31 -39.23
C ILE A 157 8.80 -6.81 -40.55
N SER A 158 7.99 -7.86 -40.51
CA SER A 158 7.16 -8.26 -41.65
C SER A 158 6.29 -7.09 -42.11
N LYS A 159 6.22 -6.88 -43.42
CA LYS A 159 5.48 -5.76 -44.01
C LYS A 159 4.00 -5.70 -43.60
N SER A 160 3.39 -6.86 -43.36
CA SER A 160 2.01 -7.00 -42.85
C SER A 160 1.79 -6.35 -41.48
N LEU A 161 2.83 -6.23 -40.64
CA LEU A 161 2.74 -5.70 -39.28
C LEU A 161 2.90 -4.17 -39.20
N SER A 162 3.14 -3.49 -40.33
CA SER A 162 3.29 -2.03 -40.39
C SER A 162 2.14 -1.25 -39.71
N PRO A 163 0.85 -1.62 -39.89
CA PRO A 163 -0.27 -0.90 -39.27
C PRO A 163 -0.30 -0.99 -37.74
N ASN A 164 0.22 -2.08 -37.16
CA ASN A 164 0.25 -2.29 -35.71
C ASN A 164 1.30 -1.43 -35.01
N VAL A 165 2.27 -0.88 -35.75
CA VAL A 165 3.33 -0.05 -35.19
C VAL A 165 2.84 1.38 -35.03
N GLN A 166 2.67 1.84 -33.80
CA GLN A 166 2.26 3.21 -33.51
C GLN A 166 3.43 4.18 -33.66
N ASN A 167 4.61 3.85 -33.12
CA ASN A 167 5.79 4.70 -33.19
C ASN A 167 7.09 3.89 -33.05
N VAL A 168 8.18 4.39 -33.66
CA VAL A 168 9.54 3.85 -33.50
C VAL A 168 10.51 5.00 -33.34
N TYR A 169 11.34 4.98 -32.30
CA TYR A 169 12.32 6.03 -32.03
C TYR A 169 13.58 5.50 -31.33
N TYR A 170 14.66 6.29 -31.42
CA TYR A 170 15.92 6.03 -30.74
C TYR A 170 16.09 7.03 -29.60
N ASN A 171 16.56 6.55 -28.45
CA ASN A 171 16.86 7.39 -27.29
C ASN A 171 18.26 7.11 -26.79
N GLU A 172 18.99 8.17 -26.47
CA GLU A 172 20.31 8.07 -25.84
C GLU A 172 20.17 7.45 -24.44
N THR A 173 21.18 6.69 -24.02
CA THR A 173 21.29 6.16 -22.67
C THR A 173 22.73 6.26 -22.19
N SER A 174 22.94 6.37 -20.87
CA SER A 174 24.29 6.35 -20.29
C SER A 174 24.82 4.95 -19.98
N PHE A 175 23.99 3.91 -20.10
CA PHE A 175 24.35 2.55 -19.72
C PHE A 175 25.12 1.76 -20.79
N SER A 176 25.19 2.27 -22.02
CA SER A 176 25.81 1.60 -23.16
C SER A 176 26.37 2.63 -24.14
N ASP A 177 27.37 2.23 -24.94
CA ASP A 177 27.83 2.96 -26.12
C ASP A 177 26.85 2.86 -27.31
N HIS A 178 25.84 1.99 -27.18
CA HIS A 178 24.66 1.95 -28.04
C HIS A 178 23.47 2.73 -27.44
N THR A 179 22.66 3.31 -28.32
CA THR A 179 21.33 3.82 -28.00
C THR A 179 20.32 2.68 -28.05
N TYR A 180 19.25 2.75 -27.26
CA TYR A 180 18.17 1.77 -27.38
C TYR A 180 17.15 2.21 -28.43
N VAL A 181 16.68 1.25 -29.21
CA VAL A 181 15.59 1.41 -30.16
C VAL A 181 14.29 1.00 -29.47
N PHE A 182 13.26 1.82 -29.57
CA PHE A 182 11.96 1.53 -28.97
C PHE A 182 10.87 1.51 -30.04
N MET A 183 10.03 0.48 -30.02
CA MET A 183 8.90 0.31 -30.92
C MET A 183 7.62 0.12 -30.11
N ASN A 184 6.67 1.03 -30.26
CA ASN A 184 5.30 0.87 -29.76
C ASN A 184 4.52 0.03 -30.74
N PHE A 185 4.11 -1.15 -30.28
CA PHE A 185 3.35 -2.10 -31.07
C PHE A 185 2.01 -2.36 -30.39
N ASN A 186 0.91 -2.17 -31.11
CA ASN A 186 -0.42 -2.44 -30.61
C ASN A 186 -0.85 -3.87 -30.98
N PHE A 187 -0.98 -4.73 -29.97
CA PHE A 187 -1.46 -6.10 -30.12
C PHE A 187 -3.00 -6.20 -30.06
N CYS A 188 -3.66 -5.39 -29.21
CA CYS A 188 -5.11 -5.16 -29.07
C CYS A 188 -5.35 -4.04 -28.02
N VAL A 189 -6.38 -3.20 -28.20
CA VAL A 189 -6.60 -1.92 -27.48
C VAL A 189 -7.24 -2.13 -26.10
N VAL A 190 -6.45 -2.15 -25.03
CA VAL A 190 -6.93 -1.77 -23.69
C VAL A 190 -5.95 -0.77 -23.11
N GLU A 191 -6.36 0.50 -23.02
CA GLU A 191 -5.55 1.54 -22.39
C GLU A 191 -5.72 1.51 -20.87
N ARG A 192 -4.61 1.34 -20.15
CA ARG A 192 -4.59 1.47 -18.69
C ARG A 192 -4.61 2.94 -18.29
N GLY A 193 -5.53 3.29 -17.38
CA GLY A 193 -5.56 4.60 -16.75
C GLY A 193 -4.33 4.88 -15.84
N PRO A 194 -4.12 6.15 -15.43
CA PRO A 194 -2.92 6.59 -14.69
C PRO A 194 -2.80 6.07 -13.25
N GLY A 195 -3.82 5.38 -12.71
CA GLY A 195 -3.86 4.86 -11.35
C GLY A 195 -4.06 5.93 -10.27
N ILE A 196 -4.04 5.50 -8.99
CA ILE A 196 -4.18 6.40 -7.84
C ILE A 196 -2.88 7.19 -7.64
N TRP A 197 -2.99 8.51 -7.55
CA TRP A 197 -1.84 9.39 -7.30
C TRP A 197 -1.27 9.16 -5.88
N VAL A 198 0.05 8.94 -5.81
CA VAL A 198 0.80 8.77 -4.56
C VAL A 198 1.91 9.82 -4.46
N LEU A 199 2.01 10.48 -3.31
CA LEU A 199 3.04 11.48 -3.04
C LEU A 199 4.45 10.86 -3.05
N ASN A 200 5.37 11.43 -3.84
CA ASN A 200 6.77 11.01 -3.86
C ASN A 200 7.58 11.72 -2.77
N ASN A 201 7.67 11.09 -1.60
CA ASN A 201 8.23 11.69 -0.39
C ASN A 201 9.67 12.22 -0.55
N ASN A 202 10.61 11.49 -1.16
CA ASN A 202 12.01 11.95 -1.19
C ASN A 202 12.25 13.12 -2.14
N THR A 203 11.46 13.28 -3.20
CA THR A 203 11.69 14.39 -4.16
C THR A 203 10.90 15.63 -3.77
N VAL A 204 9.73 15.44 -3.17
CA VAL A 204 8.82 16.53 -2.83
C VAL A 204 9.09 17.04 -1.42
N LEU A 205 9.31 16.16 -0.43
CA LEU A 205 9.58 16.58 0.96
C LEU A 205 11.01 17.06 1.18
N SER A 206 11.95 16.74 0.27
CA SER A 206 13.28 17.34 0.28
C SER A 206 13.30 18.75 -0.32
N ASN A 207 12.24 19.15 -1.03
CA ASN A 207 12.17 20.46 -1.66
C ASN A 207 11.75 21.51 -0.62
N VAL A 208 12.68 22.40 -0.28
CA VAL A 208 12.49 23.43 0.76
C VAL A 208 11.29 24.33 0.45
N ASN A 209 11.07 24.68 -0.82
CA ASN A 209 9.97 25.55 -1.24
C ASN A 209 8.62 24.86 -1.07
N TYR A 210 8.54 23.56 -1.40
CA TYR A 210 7.34 22.77 -1.16
C TYR A 210 7.01 22.70 0.34
N VAL A 211 7.99 22.35 1.17
CA VAL A 211 7.79 22.23 2.62
C VAL A 211 7.37 23.56 3.23
N LYS A 212 8.00 24.67 2.80
CA LYS A 212 7.61 26.02 3.21
C LYS A 212 6.16 26.30 2.84
N ARG A 213 5.75 26.03 1.60
CA ARG A 213 4.38 26.32 1.14
C ARG A 213 3.32 25.47 1.86
N VAL A 214 3.61 24.19 2.14
CA VAL A 214 2.69 23.35 2.92
C VAL A 214 2.51 23.89 4.34
N LYS A 215 3.59 24.36 4.98
CA LYS A 215 3.50 25.00 6.31
C LYS A 215 2.63 26.27 6.26
N GLU A 216 2.78 27.09 5.23
CA GLU A 216 1.93 28.28 5.03
C GLU A 216 0.45 27.89 4.84
N ILE A 217 0.14 26.86 4.04
CA ILE A 217 -1.24 26.37 3.85
C ILE A 217 -1.88 25.95 5.19
N ILE A 218 -1.10 25.31 6.06
CA ILE A 218 -1.58 24.91 7.40
C ILE A 218 -1.93 26.15 8.22
N VAL A 219 -1.04 27.14 8.28
CA VAL A 219 -1.26 28.40 9.03
C VAL A 219 -2.45 29.18 8.46
N GLU A 220 -2.55 29.32 7.14
CA GLU A 220 -3.68 29.95 6.46
C GLU A 220 -5.01 29.24 6.80
N SER A 221 -5.00 27.91 6.88
CA SER A 221 -6.21 27.14 7.21
C SER A 221 -6.62 27.29 8.67
N MET A 222 -5.68 27.50 9.58
CA MET A 222 -5.97 27.71 11.01
C MET A 222 -6.58 29.08 11.28
N ASN A 223 -6.22 30.08 10.47
CA ASN A 223 -6.71 31.46 10.62
C ASN A 223 -8.01 31.73 9.82
N CYS A 224 -8.62 30.70 9.24
CA CYS A 224 -9.80 30.83 8.38
C CYS A 224 -11.08 30.57 9.19
N SER A 225 -11.85 31.64 9.43
CA SER A 225 -13.10 31.63 10.23
C SER A 225 -14.26 30.84 9.60
N LEU A 226 -14.09 30.31 8.38
CA LEU A 226 -15.11 29.51 7.69
C LEU A 226 -15.28 28.10 8.30
N TYR A 227 -14.37 27.66 9.16
CA TYR A 227 -14.33 26.29 9.67
C TYR A 227 -14.55 26.18 11.19
N ASP A 228 -15.01 27.27 11.82
CA ASP A 228 -15.14 27.39 13.28
C ASP A 228 -16.21 26.48 13.90
N SER A 229 -17.06 25.84 13.10
CA SER A 229 -18.13 24.97 13.61
C SER A 229 -17.72 23.52 13.85
N GLU A 230 -16.76 22.94 13.10
CA GLU A 230 -16.39 21.51 13.25
C GLU A 230 -14.92 21.18 12.89
N PRO A 231 -14.10 20.73 13.87
CA PRO A 231 -12.69 20.35 13.65
C PRO A 231 -12.47 19.22 12.62
N LEU A 232 -13.44 18.31 12.45
CA LEU A 232 -13.36 17.22 11.48
C LEU A 232 -13.44 17.75 10.04
N ILE A 233 -14.40 18.65 9.77
CA ILE A 233 -14.57 19.29 8.47
C ILE A 233 -13.34 20.14 8.12
N TRP A 234 -12.80 20.87 9.10
CA TRP A 234 -11.54 21.60 8.94
C TRP A 234 -10.40 20.66 8.50
N TRP A 235 -10.23 19.53 9.19
CA TRP A 235 -9.15 18.57 8.90
C TRP A 235 -9.27 17.94 7.51
N ASP A 236 -10.48 17.59 7.07
CA ASP A 236 -10.72 17.05 5.73
C ASP A 236 -10.42 18.07 4.63
N ASN A 237 -10.81 19.33 4.83
CA ASN A 237 -10.51 20.41 3.90
C ASN A 237 -9.01 20.72 3.84
N LEU A 238 -8.31 20.71 4.97
CA LEU A 238 -6.85 20.87 5.01
C LEU A 238 -6.14 19.74 4.23
N LYS A 239 -6.54 18.48 4.45
CA LYS A 239 -6.01 17.32 3.72
C LYS A 239 -6.24 17.48 2.21
N TYR A 240 -7.42 17.96 1.80
CA TYR A 240 -7.73 18.20 0.39
C TYR A 240 -6.86 19.32 -0.21
N ARG A 241 -6.71 20.46 0.47
CA ARG A 241 -5.86 21.59 0.01
C ARG A 241 -4.41 21.15 -0.17
N ILE A 242 -3.86 20.43 0.81
CA ILE A 242 -2.50 19.88 0.72
C ILE A 242 -2.40 18.91 -0.45
N LYS A 243 -3.32 17.93 -0.56
CA LYS A 243 -3.35 16.95 -1.67
C LYS A 243 -3.34 17.64 -3.04
N ARG A 244 -4.20 18.63 -3.25
CA ARG A 244 -4.29 19.37 -4.53
C ARG A 244 -3.00 20.11 -4.84
N TYR A 245 -2.44 20.82 -3.87
CA TYR A 245 -1.16 21.50 -4.04
C TYR A 245 -0.03 20.52 -4.38
N SER A 246 0.06 19.40 -3.64
CA SER A 246 1.05 18.36 -3.88
C SER A 246 0.95 17.72 -5.26
N GLN A 247 -0.28 17.49 -5.76
CA GLN A 247 -0.53 16.95 -7.09
C GLN A 247 -0.01 17.89 -8.18
N VAL A 248 -0.35 19.18 -8.09
CA VAL A 248 0.08 20.20 -9.05
C VAL A 248 1.60 20.35 -9.01
N PHE A 249 2.17 20.58 -7.82
CA PHE A 249 3.62 20.73 -7.64
C PHE A 249 4.40 19.53 -8.18
N SER A 250 3.94 18.30 -7.87
CA SER A 250 4.60 17.08 -8.36
C SER A 250 4.48 16.93 -9.87
N SER A 251 3.33 17.26 -10.45
CA SER A 251 3.10 17.22 -11.90
C SER A 251 4.04 18.20 -12.62
N ASP A 252 4.16 19.42 -12.11
CA ASP A 252 5.02 20.44 -12.70
C ASP A 252 6.50 20.10 -12.56
N LEU A 253 6.92 19.55 -11.41
CA LEU A 253 8.28 19.04 -11.23
C LEU A 253 8.59 17.90 -12.22
N VAL A 254 7.65 16.98 -12.47
CA VAL A 254 7.83 15.92 -13.46
C VAL A 254 7.88 16.49 -14.88
N LYS A 255 7.04 17.47 -15.22
CA LYS A 255 7.06 18.14 -16.52
C LYS A 255 8.39 18.85 -16.75
N GLU A 256 8.88 19.61 -15.77
CA GLU A 256 10.16 20.31 -15.83
C GLU A 256 11.31 19.33 -16.04
N LYS A 257 11.38 18.28 -15.23
CA LYS A 257 12.37 17.21 -15.40
C LYS A 257 12.28 16.51 -16.76
N LYS A 258 11.07 16.28 -17.29
CA LYS A 258 10.89 15.73 -18.65
C LYS A 258 11.37 16.72 -19.71
N ARG A 259 11.11 18.02 -19.56
CA ARG A 259 11.60 19.05 -20.48
C ARG A 259 13.12 19.08 -20.50
N GLU A 260 13.75 19.03 -19.33
CA GLU A 260 15.22 18.97 -19.20
C GLU A 260 15.78 17.71 -19.88
N PHE A 261 15.17 16.54 -19.65
CA PHE A 261 15.54 15.30 -20.33
C PHE A 261 15.45 15.42 -21.86
N PHE A 262 14.32 15.92 -22.39
CA PHE A 262 14.18 16.11 -23.83
C PHE A 262 15.14 17.16 -24.39
N TYR A 263 15.45 18.21 -23.62
CA TYR A 263 16.46 19.19 -23.98
C TYR A 263 17.84 18.55 -24.12
N ILE A 264 18.26 17.76 -23.13
CA ILE A 264 19.55 17.04 -23.15
C ILE A 264 19.60 16.08 -24.34
N GLN A 265 18.58 15.24 -24.52
CA GLN A 265 18.46 14.29 -25.65
C GLN A 265 18.57 15.01 -27.01
N ASN A 266 17.77 16.06 -27.22
CA ASN A 266 17.78 16.81 -28.48
C ASN A 266 19.12 17.49 -28.73
N LYS A 267 19.80 17.98 -27.68
CA LYS A 267 21.10 18.63 -27.81
C LYS A 267 22.21 17.63 -28.16
N ILE A 268 22.20 16.44 -27.55
CA ILE A 268 23.09 15.34 -27.92
C ILE A 268 22.87 14.95 -29.38
N GLN A 269 21.62 14.71 -29.78
CA GLN A 269 21.28 14.36 -31.16
C GLN A 269 21.70 15.44 -32.16
N ARG A 270 21.52 16.73 -31.81
CA ARG A 270 21.94 17.86 -32.65
C ARG A 270 23.45 17.92 -32.83
N LEU A 271 24.23 17.77 -31.75
CA LEU A 271 25.70 17.74 -31.83
C LEU A 271 26.18 16.57 -32.72
N CYS A 272 25.59 15.39 -32.53
CA CYS A 272 25.86 14.22 -33.38
C CYS A 272 25.54 14.51 -34.86
N ALA A 273 24.39 15.13 -35.15
CA ALA A 273 23.99 15.46 -36.51
C ALA A 273 24.90 16.50 -37.19
N LEU A 274 25.37 17.51 -36.43
CA LEU A 274 26.33 18.52 -36.93
C LEU A 274 27.65 17.87 -37.33
N GLN A 275 28.20 17.02 -36.47
CA GLN A 275 29.42 16.28 -36.80
C GLN A 275 29.23 15.30 -37.95
N ALA A 276 28.08 14.64 -38.02
CA ALA A 276 27.75 13.78 -39.15
C ALA A 276 27.62 14.53 -40.49
N SER A 277 27.45 15.85 -40.43
CA SER A 277 27.44 16.75 -41.59
C SER A 277 28.84 17.33 -41.89
N GLY A 278 29.86 16.93 -41.13
CA GLY A 278 31.26 17.35 -41.30
C GLY A 278 31.67 18.60 -40.53
N ILE A 279 30.83 19.07 -39.60
CA ILE A 279 31.12 20.24 -38.75
C ILE A 279 31.84 19.78 -37.48
N ASP A 280 32.98 20.37 -37.14
CA ASP A 280 33.65 20.06 -35.88
C ASP A 280 32.79 20.48 -34.68
N ILE A 281 32.72 19.58 -33.69
CA ILE A 281 31.93 19.78 -32.48
C ILE A 281 32.82 19.77 -31.24
N ASP A 282 32.38 20.46 -30.19
CA ASP A 282 32.99 20.36 -28.87
C ASP A 282 32.61 19.02 -28.22
N VAL A 283 33.56 18.08 -28.27
CA VAL A 283 33.43 16.73 -27.70
C VAL A 283 33.28 16.79 -26.18
N THR A 284 33.95 17.73 -25.51
CA THR A 284 33.82 17.97 -24.07
C THR A 284 32.37 18.31 -23.70
N ARG A 285 31.72 19.14 -24.53
CA ARG A 285 30.31 19.47 -24.33
C ARG A 285 29.40 18.26 -24.50
N LEU A 286 29.70 17.35 -25.41
CA LEU A 286 28.96 16.10 -25.59
C LEU A 286 29.07 15.21 -24.35
N GLU A 287 30.29 15.06 -23.80
CA GLU A 287 30.55 14.27 -22.59
C GLU A 287 29.81 14.83 -21.37
N THR A 288 29.80 16.17 -21.18
CA THR A 288 29.03 16.78 -20.08
C THR A 288 27.54 16.49 -20.18
N LEU A 289 26.95 16.55 -21.37
CA LEU A 289 25.53 16.23 -21.58
C LEU A 289 25.22 14.75 -21.33
N GLN A 290 26.15 13.85 -21.63
CA GLN A 290 26.01 12.42 -21.33
C GLN A 290 26.05 12.16 -19.80
N LEU A 291 26.88 12.89 -19.06
CA LEU A 291 26.90 12.85 -17.60
C LEU A 291 25.60 13.36 -16.98
N ASP A 292 25.05 14.47 -17.49
CA ASP A 292 23.76 15.01 -17.06
C ASP A 292 22.62 14.01 -17.31
N LEU A 293 22.64 13.34 -18.47
CA LEU A 293 21.69 12.26 -18.80
C LEU A 293 21.80 11.09 -17.81
N SER A 294 23.02 10.70 -17.43
CA SER A 294 23.26 9.63 -16.45
C SER A 294 22.71 9.98 -15.07
N LYS A 295 22.89 11.23 -14.63
CA LYS A 295 22.34 11.75 -13.38
C LYS A 295 20.80 11.69 -13.37
N TYR A 296 20.16 12.08 -14.47
CA TYR A 296 18.71 11.97 -14.63
C TYR A 296 18.22 10.51 -14.54
N GLU A 297 18.88 9.58 -15.25
CA GLU A 297 18.55 8.15 -15.22
C GLU A 297 18.66 7.57 -13.81
N LEU A 298 19.69 7.95 -13.06
CA LEU A 298 19.90 7.53 -11.67
C LEU A 298 18.78 8.05 -10.74
N ASP A 299 18.39 9.31 -10.87
CA ASP A 299 17.32 9.90 -10.04
C ASP A 299 15.95 9.31 -10.36
N LYS A 300 15.67 9.00 -11.63
CA LYS A 300 14.45 8.27 -12.03
C LYS A 300 14.41 6.89 -11.36
N CYS A 301 15.55 6.20 -11.28
CA CYS A 301 15.66 4.93 -10.59
C CYS A 301 15.37 5.07 -9.09
N LYS A 302 15.96 6.04 -8.39
CA LYS A 302 15.67 6.32 -6.96
C LYS A 302 14.18 6.53 -6.69
N GLY A 303 13.46 7.18 -7.59
CA GLY A 303 12.01 7.34 -7.48
C GLY A 303 11.24 6.02 -7.53
N ALA A 304 11.67 5.08 -8.38
CA ALA A 304 11.08 3.73 -8.45
C ALA A 304 11.36 2.89 -7.19
N ILE A 305 12.56 3.04 -6.59
CA ILE A 305 12.91 2.43 -5.28
C ILE A 305 11.84 2.70 -4.23
N LEU A 306 11.38 3.95 -4.13
CA LEU A 306 10.43 4.34 -3.10
C LEU A 306 9.03 3.79 -3.33
N ARG A 307 8.55 3.85 -4.58
CA ARG A 307 7.24 3.31 -4.96
C ARG A 307 7.20 1.79 -4.78
N SER A 308 8.34 1.12 -4.90
CA SER A 308 8.50 -0.29 -4.62
C SER A 308 8.49 -0.70 -3.13
N LYS A 309 8.59 0.25 -2.17
CA LYS A 309 8.71 0.03 -0.70
C LYS A 309 9.53 -1.23 -0.29
N ALA A 310 10.73 -1.38 -0.83
CA ALA A 310 11.62 -2.51 -0.50
C ALA A 310 12.27 -2.35 0.88
N THR A 311 12.52 -3.48 1.55
CA THR A 311 12.86 -3.58 2.98
C THR A 311 14.35 -3.50 3.31
N TRP A 312 15.25 -3.56 2.31
CA TRP A 312 16.70 -3.60 2.50
C TRP A 312 17.39 -2.62 1.57
N ALA A 313 17.88 -1.55 2.16
CA ALA A 313 18.85 -0.65 1.56
C ALA A 313 19.96 -0.47 2.58
N THR A 314 20.95 -1.37 2.57
CA THR A 314 22.31 -0.91 2.83
C THR A 314 22.67 -0.01 1.66
N GLU A 315 23.13 1.20 1.96
CA GLU A 315 23.28 2.35 1.05
C GLU A 315 24.32 2.15 -0.09
N GLY A 316 24.72 0.91 -0.40
CA GLY A 316 25.84 0.58 -1.28
C GLY A 316 25.50 0.00 -2.65
N ASP A 317 24.36 -0.69 -2.84
CA ASP A 317 24.13 -1.43 -4.09
C ASP A 317 23.29 -0.65 -5.11
N LYS A 318 23.95 -0.26 -6.22
CA LYS A 318 23.40 0.38 -7.42
C LYS A 318 22.40 -0.49 -8.22
N ASN A 319 21.69 -1.43 -7.60
CA ASN A 319 20.87 -2.39 -8.34
C ASN A 319 19.46 -1.82 -8.64
N THR A 320 19.42 -0.82 -9.51
CA THR A 320 18.20 -0.12 -10.00
C THR A 320 17.17 -1.08 -10.63
N LYS A 321 17.63 -2.23 -11.15
CA LYS A 321 16.85 -3.31 -11.76
C LYS A 321 15.88 -4.00 -10.78
N TYR A 322 16.28 -4.22 -9.53
CA TYR A 322 15.44 -4.91 -8.54
C TYR A 322 14.19 -4.11 -8.18
N PHE A 323 14.35 -2.79 -8.02
CA PHE A 323 13.28 -1.93 -7.53
C PHE A 323 12.20 -1.59 -8.57
N LEU A 324 12.59 -1.42 -9.83
CA LEU A 324 11.64 -1.24 -10.94
C LEU A 324 10.74 -2.48 -11.13
N ASN A 325 11.27 -3.68 -10.85
CA ASN A 325 10.51 -4.92 -10.96
C ASN A 325 9.55 -5.11 -9.79
N LEU A 326 9.96 -4.76 -8.57
CA LEU A 326 9.10 -4.83 -7.39
C LEU A 326 7.91 -3.84 -7.47
N GLU A 327 8.09 -2.67 -8.11
CA GLU A 327 7.00 -1.74 -8.42
C GLU A 327 5.97 -2.38 -9.38
N LYS A 328 6.44 -3.00 -10.47
CA LYS A 328 5.58 -3.66 -11.46
C LYS A 328 4.84 -4.88 -10.90
N TYR A 329 5.53 -5.76 -10.17
CA TYR A 329 4.91 -6.93 -9.52
C TYR A 329 3.78 -6.53 -8.56
N ARG A 330 3.96 -5.43 -7.80
CA ARG A 330 2.91 -4.94 -6.89
C ARG A 330 1.73 -4.30 -7.61
N GLN A 331 1.97 -3.62 -8.73
CA GLN A 331 0.89 -3.13 -9.58
C GLN A 331 0.11 -4.28 -10.22
N GLU A 332 0.76 -5.41 -10.53
CA GLU A 332 0.13 -6.63 -11.04
C GLU A 332 -0.62 -7.41 -9.93
N SER A 333 -0.10 -7.44 -8.70
CA SER A 333 -0.75 -8.15 -7.58
C SER A 333 -1.94 -7.38 -6.98
N ASN A 334 -1.97 -6.06 -7.14
CA ASN A 334 -3.01 -5.18 -6.59
C ASN A 334 -4.11 -4.84 -7.62
N SER A 335 -4.06 -5.41 -8.83
CA SER A 335 -5.12 -5.25 -9.81
C SER A 335 -6.13 -6.38 -9.69
N VAL A 336 -7.41 -6.04 -9.51
CA VAL A 336 -8.53 -6.97 -9.66
C VAL A 336 -8.62 -7.34 -11.14
N LYS A 337 -8.56 -8.63 -11.45
CA LYS A 337 -8.56 -9.15 -12.82
C LYS A 337 -9.94 -9.63 -13.28
N GLU A 338 -10.77 -10.00 -12.32
CA GLU A 338 -12.10 -10.53 -12.54
C GLU A 338 -12.94 -10.34 -11.27
N LEU A 339 -14.25 -10.14 -11.44
CA LEU A 339 -15.26 -10.13 -10.39
C LEU A 339 -16.47 -10.95 -10.84
N TYR A 340 -17.23 -11.47 -9.88
CA TYR A 340 -18.53 -12.07 -10.14
C TYR A 340 -19.61 -10.98 -10.11
N ASN A 341 -20.48 -10.98 -11.11
CA ASN A 341 -21.67 -10.13 -11.09
C ASN A 341 -22.78 -10.75 -10.21
N VAL A 342 -23.92 -10.07 -10.11
CA VAL A 342 -25.08 -10.50 -9.30
C VAL A 342 -25.69 -11.83 -9.79
N ASN A 343 -25.36 -12.25 -11.02
CA ASN A 343 -25.81 -13.50 -11.64
C ASN A 343 -24.73 -14.62 -11.57
N ASP A 344 -23.68 -14.46 -10.75
CA ASP A 344 -22.53 -15.37 -10.65
C ASP A 344 -21.72 -15.55 -11.95
N GLU A 345 -21.79 -14.59 -12.87
CA GLU A 345 -21.00 -14.60 -14.11
C GLU A 345 -19.68 -13.86 -13.92
N ILE A 346 -18.60 -14.38 -14.53
CA ILE A 346 -17.26 -13.79 -14.47
C ILE A 346 -17.18 -12.59 -15.42
N VAL A 347 -16.92 -11.41 -14.85
CA VAL A 347 -16.68 -10.15 -15.57
C VAL A 347 -15.19 -9.80 -15.47
N ASN A 348 -14.54 -9.64 -16.61
CA ASN A 348 -13.09 -9.46 -16.74
C ASN A 348 -12.68 -8.22 -17.54
N ASP A 349 -13.65 -7.46 -18.07
CA ASP A 349 -13.43 -6.15 -18.67
C ASP A 349 -13.43 -5.05 -17.59
N THR A 350 -12.71 -3.96 -17.86
CA THR A 350 -12.45 -2.92 -16.84
C THR A 350 -13.71 -2.14 -16.48
N ASP A 351 -14.57 -1.86 -17.46
CA ASP A 351 -15.79 -1.07 -17.25
C ASP A 351 -16.82 -1.89 -16.46
N GLY A 352 -17.00 -3.16 -16.80
CA GLY A 352 -17.86 -4.09 -16.06
C GLY A 352 -17.40 -4.31 -14.62
N ILE A 353 -16.10 -4.43 -14.36
CA ILE A 353 -15.55 -4.51 -12.99
C ILE A 353 -15.87 -3.24 -12.19
N LEU A 354 -15.74 -2.05 -12.80
CA LEU A 354 -16.03 -0.77 -12.14
C LEU A 354 -17.53 -0.60 -11.84
N ASP A 355 -18.40 -1.04 -12.75
CA ASP A 355 -19.85 -1.00 -12.56
C ASP A 355 -20.30 -1.91 -11.41
N ILE A 356 -19.72 -3.10 -11.28
CA ILE A 356 -19.98 -4.01 -10.16
C ILE A 356 -19.59 -3.36 -8.82
N GLU A 357 -18.37 -2.81 -8.72
CA GLU A 357 -17.89 -2.15 -7.50
C GLU A 357 -18.75 -0.95 -7.12
N TYR A 358 -19.13 -0.11 -8.09
CA TYR A 358 -19.97 1.06 -7.86
C TYR A 358 -21.35 0.68 -7.33
N ASN A 359 -22.03 -0.26 -7.99
CA ASN A 359 -23.40 -0.65 -7.63
C ASN A 359 -23.46 -1.30 -6.24
N PHE A 360 -22.49 -2.17 -5.92
CA PHE A 360 -22.40 -2.80 -4.60
C PHE A 360 -22.37 -1.77 -3.46
N TYR A 361 -21.47 -0.78 -3.54
CA TYR A 361 -21.36 0.23 -2.49
C TYR A 361 -22.52 1.22 -2.49
N LYS A 362 -23.10 1.52 -3.66
CA LYS A 362 -24.30 2.35 -3.76
C LYS A 362 -25.48 1.72 -3.02
N GLU A 363 -25.70 0.43 -3.18
CA GLU A 363 -26.76 -0.31 -2.46
C GLU A 363 -26.46 -0.40 -0.96
N LEU A 364 -25.23 -0.75 -0.58
CA LEU A 364 -24.83 -0.90 0.83
C LEU A 364 -25.08 0.37 1.66
N TYR A 365 -24.97 1.55 1.04
CA TYR A 365 -25.14 2.85 1.70
C TYR A 365 -26.47 3.54 1.38
N SER A 366 -27.43 2.84 0.77
CA SER A 366 -28.76 3.40 0.49
C SER A 366 -29.66 3.38 1.74
N CYS A 367 -30.45 4.45 1.91
CA CYS A 367 -31.40 4.59 3.02
C CYS A 367 -32.65 3.75 2.73
N VAL A 368 -33.15 3.00 3.72
CA VAL A 368 -34.40 2.24 3.59
C VAL A 368 -35.57 3.15 3.96
N GLU A 369 -36.50 3.38 3.04
CA GLU A 369 -37.72 4.15 3.32
C GLU A 369 -38.64 3.39 4.28
N ILE A 370 -39.13 4.08 5.31
CA ILE A 370 -40.15 3.58 6.23
C ILE A 370 -41.50 4.14 5.75
N GLU A 371 -42.45 3.28 5.42
CA GLU A 371 -43.81 3.68 5.02
C GLU A 371 -44.55 4.29 6.21
N THR A 372 -44.66 5.62 6.23
CA THR A 372 -45.33 6.41 7.26
C THR A 372 -46.80 6.05 7.44
N ASP A 373 -47.46 5.61 6.37
CA ASP A 373 -48.89 5.28 6.40
C ASP A 373 -49.15 4.00 7.22
N LYS A 374 -48.26 3.01 7.12
CA LYS A 374 -48.33 1.78 7.95
C LYS A 374 -48.04 2.06 9.42
N LEU A 375 -47.15 3.03 9.70
CA LEU A 375 -46.89 3.49 11.05
C LEU A 375 -48.12 4.19 11.65
N CYS A 376 -48.75 5.08 10.87
CA CYS A 376 -49.98 5.76 11.26
C CYS A 376 -51.14 4.78 11.47
N ASP A 377 -51.33 3.80 10.58
CA ASP A 377 -52.36 2.76 10.73
C ASP A 377 -52.13 1.90 11.97
N PHE A 378 -50.88 1.58 12.31
CA PHE A 378 -50.55 0.89 13.55
C PHE A 378 -50.90 1.73 14.79
N LEU A 379 -50.56 3.02 14.78
CA LEU A 379 -50.81 3.93 15.90
C LEU A 379 -52.31 4.25 16.09
N GLN A 380 -53.14 4.14 15.05
CA GLN A 380 -54.59 4.34 15.13
C GLN A 380 -55.31 3.28 15.99
N HIS A 381 -54.71 2.10 16.19
CA HIS A 381 -55.29 1.01 16.99
C HIS A 381 -54.92 1.09 18.49
N VAL A 382 -54.31 2.20 18.92
CA VAL A 382 -53.92 2.41 20.32
C VAL A 382 -54.99 3.24 21.04
N ASP A 383 -55.88 2.55 21.75
CA ASP A 383 -57.09 3.14 22.35
C ASP A 383 -56.84 3.91 23.67
N LYS A 384 -55.69 3.71 24.32
CA LYS A 384 -55.34 4.39 25.57
C LYS A 384 -54.45 5.59 25.30
N LYS A 385 -54.96 6.79 25.61
CA LYS A 385 -54.22 8.05 25.58
C LYS A 385 -54.05 8.55 27.01
N VAL A 386 -52.87 9.11 27.31
CA VAL A 386 -52.64 9.91 28.53
C VAL A 386 -53.46 11.19 28.46
N ASP A 387 -53.80 11.76 29.61
CA ASP A 387 -54.49 13.06 29.66
C ASP A 387 -53.57 14.20 29.20
N ASP A 388 -54.15 15.38 28.97
CA ASP A 388 -53.40 16.49 28.36
C ASP A 388 -52.28 17.01 29.28
N ASP A 389 -52.42 16.91 30.61
CA ASP A 389 -51.40 17.31 31.58
C ASP A 389 -50.23 16.30 31.58
N ASP A 390 -50.54 14.99 31.64
CA ASP A 390 -49.56 13.90 31.54
C ASP A 390 -48.89 13.88 30.15
N LYS A 391 -49.62 14.25 29.10
CA LYS A 391 -49.08 14.40 27.75
C LYS A 391 -48.09 15.55 27.69
N GLU A 392 -48.41 16.70 28.28
CA GLU A 392 -47.49 17.84 28.32
C GLU A 392 -46.24 17.51 29.13
N ILE A 393 -46.38 16.74 30.23
CA ILE A 393 -45.25 16.19 31.01
C ILE A 393 -44.44 15.16 30.20
N CYS A 394 -45.08 14.25 29.45
CA CYS A 394 -44.39 13.25 28.62
C CYS A 394 -43.70 13.86 27.39
N ASP A 395 -44.26 14.95 26.85
CA ASP A 395 -43.71 15.73 25.74
C ASP A 395 -42.64 16.73 26.21
N SER A 396 -42.51 16.94 27.53
CA SER A 396 -41.46 17.77 28.13
C SER A 396 -40.10 17.09 28.06
N ASP A 397 -39.05 17.89 27.88
CA ASP A 397 -37.68 17.39 27.96
C ASP A 397 -37.39 16.84 29.36
N ILE A 398 -37.00 15.57 29.46
CA ILE A 398 -36.55 14.96 30.72
C ILE A 398 -35.37 15.77 31.26
N THR A 399 -35.51 16.30 32.47
CA THR A 399 -34.47 17.15 33.04
C THR A 399 -33.35 16.31 33.66
N PHE A 400 -32.11 16.83 33.61
CA PHE A 400 -30.97 16.19 34.26
C PHE A 400 -31.19 16.00 35.76
N ASN A 401 -31.90 16.93 36.42
CA ASN A 401 -32.17 16.87 37.84
C ASN A 401 -33.14 15.72 38.19
N GLU A 402 -34.18 15.48 37.40
CA GLU A 402 -35.11 14.35 37.62
C GLU A 402 -34.39 13.00 37.49
N ILE A 403 -33.53 12.86 36.49
CA ILE A 403 -32.70 11.66 36.29
C ILE A 403 -31.72 11.50 37.47
N ALA A 404 -31.07 12.58 37.90
CA ALA A 404 -30.10 12.57 38.99
C ALA A 404 -30.77 12.27 40.33
N GLU A 405 -31.95 12.83 40.61
CA GLU A 405 -32.71 12.57 41.84
C GLU A 405 -33.20 11.12 41.89
N ALA A 406 -33.77 10.59 40.81
CA ALA A 406 -34.19 9.19 40.71
C ALA A 406 -33.02 8.22 40.94
N LEU A 407 -31.84 8.48 40.36
CA LEU A 407 -30.64 7.65 40.56
C LEU A 407 -30.00 7.84 41.95
N SER A 408 -30.03 9.05 42.50
CA SER A 408 -29.46 9.34 43.82
C SER A 408 -30.23 8.69 44.96
N SER A 409 -31.50 8.32 44.74
CA SER A 409 -32.30 7.55 45.69
C SER A 409 -31.72 6.16 46.02
N ILE A 410 -30.80 5.61 45.20
CA ILE A 410 -30.04 4.39 45.51
C ILE A 410 -29.11 4.58 46.72
N ASN A 411 -28.72 5.82 47.06
CA ASN A 411 -27.95 6.10 48.27
C ASN A 411 -28.79 6.05 49.56
N ASN A 412 -30.10 5.77 49.48
CA ASN A 412 -31.01 5.62 50.62
C ASN A 412 -30.45 4.72 51.74
N CYS A 413 -30.92 4.97 52.96
CA CYS A 413 -30.56 4.22 54.16
C CYS A 413 -30.97 2.74 54.14
N ASN A 414 -31.90 2.35 53.24
CA ASN A 414 -32.41 0.98 53.13
C ASN A 414 -31.52 0.05 52.28
N ILE A 415 -30.60 0.59 51.47
CA ILE A 415 -29.66 -0.21 50.66
C ILE A 415 -28.32 -0.26 51.38
N SER A 416 -27.93 -1.46 51.82
CA SER A 416 -26.66 -1.72 52.47
C SER A 416 -25.60 -2.09 51.42
N GLY A 417 -24.51 -1.30 51.36
CA GLY A 417 -23.39 -1.55 50.44
C GLY A 417 -22.26 -2.33 51.08
N ILE A 418 -21.18 -2.54 50.35
CA ILE A 418 -19.98 -3.23 50.85
C ILE A 418 -19.09 -2.20 51.57
N ASN A 419 -18.71 -2.50 52.82
CA ASN A 419 -17.72 -1.70 53.55
C ASN A 419 -16.35 -1.88 52.92
N ILE A 420 -15.70 -0.76 52.61
CA ILE A 420 -14.35 -0.78 52.07
C ILE A 420 -13.37 -1.08 53.23
N PRO A 421 -12.53 -2.12 53.13
CA PRO A 421 -11.52 -2.40 54.15
C PRO A 421 -10.65 -1.17 54.40
N MET A 422 -10.36 -0.85 55.67
CA MET A 422 -9.51 0.28 56.07
C MET A 422 -10.09 1.68 55.76
N SER A 423 -11.39 1.78 55.43
CA SER A 423 -12.08 3.05 55.17
C SER A 423 -13.42 3.10 55.91
N GLU A 424 -13.87 4.30 56.29
CA GLU A 424 -15.23 4.50 56.83
C GLU A 424 -16.29 4.55 55.71
N LYS A 425 -15.87 4.43 54.45
CA LYS A 425 -16.75 4.54 53.29
C LYS A 425 -17.45 3.22 52.96
N VAL A 426 -18.73 3.34 52.64
CA VAL A 426 -19.56 2.25 52.10
C VAL A 426 -19.65 2.42 50.60
N CYS A 427 -19.27 1.39 49.86
CA CYS A 427 -19.44 1.35 48.42
C CYS A 427 -20.83 0.78 48.09
N LYS A 428 -21.67 1.59 47.43
CA LYS A 428 -23.01 1.17 46.98
C LYS A 428 -23.12 1.07 45.46
N MET A 429 -22.55 2.02 44.71
CA MET A 429 -22.75 2.10 43.26
C MET A 429 -21.57 2.74 42.53
N PHE A 430 -21.27 2.21 41.34
CA PHE A 430 -20.38 2.79 40.34
C PHE A 430 -21.11 2.88 39.01
N GLN A 431 -21.05 4.03 38.35
CA GLN A 431 -21.72 4.25 37.06
C GLN A 431 -20.74 4.76 36.02
N HIS A 432 -20.85 4.19 34.82
CA HIS A 432 -20.21 4.71 33.62
C HIS A 432 -21.19 4.63 32.44
N ALA A 433 -21.83 5.75 32.12
CA ALA A 433 -22.97 5.79 31.18
C ALA A 433 -24.07 4.79 31.60
N ASP A 434 -24.44 3.85 30.73
CA ASP A 434 -25.43 2.80 31.00
C ASP A 434 -24.89 1.64 31.86
N ASP A 435 -23.56 1.45 31.90
CA ASP A 435 -22.93 0.43 32.75
C ASP A 435 -22.97 0.85 34.22
N THR A 436 -24.00 0.36 34.93
CA THR A 436 -24.18 0.56 36.38
C THR A 436 -23.82 -0.71 37.14
N THR A 437 -22.84 -0.60 38.04
CA THR A 437 -22.45 -1.67 38.97
C THR A 437 -22.93 -1.30 40.37
N VAL A 438 -23.75 -2.15 40.98
CA VAL A 438 -24.24 -1.96 42.35
C VAL A 438 -23.65 -3.03 43.25
N THR A 439 -23.13 -2.63 44.40
CA THR A 439 -22.60 -3.52 45.42
C THR A 439 -23.53 -3.52 46.62
N VAL A 440 -24.00 -4.70 47.02
CA VAL A 440 -24.95 -4.90 48.12
C VAL A 440 -24.45 -5.95 49.10
N SER A 441 -24.81 -5.81 50.38
CA SER A 441 -24.38 -6.74 51.44
C SER A 441 -25.42 -7.81 51.79
N ASP A 442 -26.68 -7.66 51.36
CA ASP A 442 -27.75 -8.59 51.69
C ASP A 442 -28.83 -8.68 50.60
N LYS A 443 -29.69 -9.72 50.67
CA LYS A 443 -30.75 -9.97 49.68
C LYS A 443 -31.84 -8.90 49.67
N LYS A 444 -32.20 -8.30 50.81
CA LYS A 444 -33.24 -7.26 50.85
C LYS A 444 -32.77 -6.01 50.10
N SER A 445 -31.48 -5.70 50.19
CA SER A 445 -30.86 -4.63 49.42
C SER A 445 -30.91 -4.87 47.91
N ILE A 446 -30.88 -6.14 47.45
CA ILE A 446 -31.09 -6.46 46.02
C ILE A 446 -32.51 -6.05 45.60
N ASP A 447 -33.52 -6.46 46.36
CA ASP A 447 -34.93 -6.15 46.05
C ASP A 447 -35.17 -4.64 46.01
N GLU A 448 -34.60 -3.90 46.96
CA GLU A 448 -34.73 -2.45 47.02
C GLU A 448 -34.05 -1.74 45.83
N VAL A 449 -32.89 -2.23 45.39
CA VAL A 449 -32.22 -1.72 44.18
C VAL A 449 -33.11 -1.91 42.95
N PHE A 450 -33.79 -3.05 42.83
CA PHE A 450 -34.73 -3.28 41.72
C PHE A 450 -35.97 -2.40 41.79
N ASN A 451 -36.49 -2.11 42.99
CA ASN A 451 -37.57 -1.12 43.16
C ASN A 451 -37.15 0.25 42.64
N VAL A 452 -35.93 0.69 42.95
CA VAL A 452 -35.37 1.96 42.46
C VAL A 452 -35.17 1.94 40.95
N PHE A 453 -34.66 0.83 40.38
CA PHE A 453 -34.54 0.71 38.93
C PHE A 453 -35.88 0.68 38.21
N GLU A 454 -36.92 0.09 38.81
CA GLU A 454 -38.27 0.13 38.25
C GLU A 454 -38.83 1.55 38.26
N LEU A 455 -38.65 2.29 39.36
CA LEU A 455 -39.02 3.71 39.45
C LEU A 455 -38.26 4.53 38.40
N TYR A 456 -36.95 4.39 38.32
CA TYR A 456 -36.12 5.03 37.31
C TYR A 456 -36.57 4.69 35.89
N GLY A 457 -36.89 3.42 35.62
CA GLY A 457 -37.38 2.98 34.32
C GLY A 457 -38.75 3.56 33.96
N LYS A 458 -39.63 3.75 34.95
CA LYS A 458 -40.92 4.45 34.76
C LYS A 458 -40.72 5.94 34.43
N CYS A 459 -39.75 6.61 35.06
CA CYS A 459 -39.48 8.03 34.80
C CYS A 459 -38.71 8.28 33.49
N SER A 460 -37.75 7.41 33.14
CA SER A 460 -36.83 7.62 32.00
C SER A 460 -37.22 6.86 30.73
N GLY A 461 -38.16 5.92 30.81
CA GLY A 461 -38.43 4.94 29.76
C GLY A 461 -37.34 3.88 29.59
N ALA A 462 -36.26 3.91 30.39
CA ALA A 462 -35.17 2.95 30.33
C ALA A 462 -35.58 1.58 30.86
N LYS A 463 -35.00 0.52 30.29
CA LYS A 463 -35.24 -0.86 30.73
C LYS A 463 -33.93 -1.60 30.95
N ILE A 464 -33.85 -2.34 32.06
CA ILE A 464 -32.70 -3.21 32.35
C ILE A 464 -32.59 -4.28 31.27
N ASN A 465 -31.40 -4.38 30.67
CA ASN A 465 -31.09 -5.47 29.76
C ASN A 465 -30.72 -6.74 30.55
N ARG A 466 -31.73 -7.52 30.94
CA ARG A 466 -31.54 -8.75 31.74
C ARG A 466 -30.64 -9.81 31.09
N GLN A 467 -30.43 -9.76 29.76
CA GLN A 467 -29.51 -10.66 29.07
C GLN A 467 -28.03 -10.25 29.22
N LYS A 468 -27.77 -8.95 29.45
CA LYS A 468 -26.41 -8.41 29.68
C LYS A 468 -26.08 -8.19 31.15
N SER A 469 -27.10 -8.00 31.99
CA SER A 469 -26.95 -7.80 33.43
C SER A 469 -26.73 -9.12 34.15
N GLU A 470 -25.70 -9.16 34.98
CA GLU A 470 -25.27 -10.35 35.73
C GLU A 470 -25.12 -10.00 37.22
N ILE A 471 -25.27 -10.99 38.10
CA ILE A 471 -25.02 -10.86 39.53
C ILE A 471 -23.92 -11.86 39.94
N MET A 472 -22.90 -11.38 40.67
CA MET A 472 -21.82 -12.23 41.16
C MET A 472 -21.77 -12.22 42.69
N PRO A 473 -22.04 -13.36 43.36
CA PRO A 473 -21.94 -13.47 44.82
C PRO A 473 -20.48 -13.47 45.29
N ILE A 474 -20.13 -12.59 46.24
CA ILE A 474 -18.76 -12.40 46.77
C ILE A 474 -18.73 -12.73 48.28
N GLY A 475 -17.98 -13.77 48.68
CA GLY A 475 -17.81 -14.19 50.08
C GLY A 475 -18.09 -15.68 50.32
N LYS A 476 -17.79 -16.17 51.54
CA LYS A 476 -18.14 -17.54 51.98
C LYS A 476 -19.59 -17.53 52.50
N GLY A 477 -20.44 -18.44 52.00
CA GLY A 477 -21.85 -18.54 52.39
C GLY A 477 -22.81 -17.67 51.56
N CYS A 478 -22.37 -17.17 50.41
CA CYS A 478 -23.20 -16.41 49.50
C CYS A 478 -24.07 -17.31 48.62
N MET A 479 -25.14 -16.74 48.05
CA MET A 479 -26.12 -17.43 47.21
C MET A 479 -25.46 -18.37 46.18
N THR A 480 -25.99 -19.59 46.08
CA THR A 480 -25.60 -20.58 45.04
C THR A 480 -26.61 -20.57 43.91
N GLU A 481 -26.29 -21.12 42.73
CA GLU A 481 -27.23 -21.20 41.57
C GLU A 481 -28.63 -21.73 41.93
N ASN A 482 -28.75 -22.50 43.01
CA ASN A 482 -29.99 -23.13 43.46
C ASN A 482 -30.86 -22.26 44.39
N GLU A 483 -30.47 -21.01 44.71
CA GLU A 483 -31.26 -20.10 45.56
C GLU A 483 -32.08 -19.06 44.77
N GLN A 484 -33.38 -19.00 45.08
CA GLN A 484 -34.48 -18.41 44.31
C GLN A 484 -34.40 -16.90 43.99
N ASN A 485 -34.74 -16.60 42.74
CA ASN A 485 -35.26 -15.35 42.16
C ASN A 485 -34.41 -14.07 42.36
N CYS A 486 -33.33 -13.93 41.59
CA CYS A 486 -32.55 -12.69 41.45
C CYS A 486 -33.13 -11.77 40.36
N HIS A 487 -34.45 -11.56 40.35
CA HIS A 487 -35.14 -10.75 39.34
C HIS A 487 -34.80 -11.15 37.89
N GLY A 488 -34.60 -12.45 37.63
CA GLY A 488 -34.27 -12.95 36.29
C GLY A 488 -32.90 -12.54 35.74
N LEU A 489 -31.96 -12.09 36.60
CA LEU A 489 -30.55 -11.95 36.22
C LEU A 489 -29.81 -13.28 36.26
N LYS A 490 -28.80 -13.41 35.39
CA LYS A 490 -27.87 -14.54 35.41
C LYS A 490 -26.93 -14.43 36.61
N ILE A 491 -26.85 -15.50 37.41
CA ILE A 491 -25.90 -15.63 38.51
C ILE A 491 -24.58 -16.15 37.95
N CYS A 492 -23.48 -15.44 38.19
CA CYS A 492 -22.14 -15.83 37.78
C CYS A 492 -21.32 -16.24 39.01
N GLU A 493 -20.88 -17.50 39.09
CA GLU A 493 -20.19 -18.00 40.28
C GLU A 493 -18.72 -17.56 40.38
N ASN A 494 -18.06 -17.44 39.23
CA ASN A 494 -16.61 -17.38 39.13
C ASN A 494 -16.08 -16.02 38.63
N GLU A 495 -16.74 -15.40 37.65
CA GLU A 495 -16.30 -14.16 37.01
C GLU A 495 -17.48 -13.26 36.61
N ILE A 496 -17.22 -11.96 36.55
CA ILE A 496 -18.15 -10.95 36.03
C ILE A 496 -17.38 -9.96 35.16
N LEU A 497 -18.02 -9.48 34.10
CA LEU A 497 -17.44 -8.48 33.20
C LEU A 497 -17.77 -7.07 33.71
N LEU A 498 -16.75 -6.31 34.09
CA LEU A 498 -16.88 -4.92 34.54
C LEU A 498 -16.05 -3.99 33.66
N LEU A 499 -16.69 -3.03 32.99
CA LEU A 499 -16.06 -2.05 32.10
C LEU A 499 -15.09 -2.69 31.07
N GLY A 500 -15.44 -3.87 30.56
CA GLY A 500 -14.62 -4.60 29.59
C GLY A 500 -13.43 -5.38 30.17
N VAL A 501 -13.44 -5.63 31.49
CA VAL A 501 -12.47 -6.46 32.22
C VAL A 501 -13.20 -7.52 33.04
N TYR A 502 -12.85 -8.79 32.85
CA TYR A 502 -13.30 -9.89 33.69
C TYR A 502 -12.59 -9.85 35.05
N ILE A 503 -13.37 -9.83 36.12
CA ILE A 503 -12.92 -9.87 37.51
C ILE A 503 -13.65 -11.02 38.20
N GLY A 504 -12.98 -11.75 39.07
CA GLY A 504 -13.55 -12.98 39.61
C GLY A 504 -12.72 -13.63 40.70
N LYS A 505 -13.22 -14.74 41.23
CA LYS A 505 -12.58 -15.52 42.31
C LYS A 505 -11.35 -16.28 41.81
N ASN A 506 -11.33 -16.64 40.53
CA ASN A 506 -10.23 -17.36 39.90
C ASN A 506 -9.44 -16.45 38.98
N GLU A 507 -8.25 -16.04 39.44
CA GLU A 507 -7.36 -15.15 38.71
C GLU A 507 -6.91 -15.74 37.36
N HIS A 508 -6.66 -17.05 37.29
CA HIS A 508 -6.23 -17.70 36.05
C HIS A 508 -7.31 -17.62 34.96
N VAL A 509 -8.56 -17.92 35.32
CA VAL A 509 -9.70 -17.84 34.38
C VAL A 509 -9.91 -16.41 33.90
N CYS A 510 -9.88 -15.44 34.81
CA CYS A 510 -10.02 -14.02 34.46
C CYS A 510 -8.88 -13.55 33.54
N ASN A 511 -7.65 -13.98 33.81
CA ASN A 511 -6.50 -13.65 32.97
C ASN A 511 -6.62 -14.24 31.56
N GLU A 512 -7.06 -15.49 31.40
CA GLU A 512 -7.32 -16.08 30.08
C GLU A 512 -8.42 -15.32 29.33
N LEU A 513 -9.57 -15.04 29.97
CA LEU A 513 -10.68 -14.31 29.35
C LEU A 513 -10.28 -12.88 28.94
N ASN A 514 -9.52 -12.18 29.78
CA ASN A 514 -9.07 -10.82 29.53
C ASN A 514 -8.05 -10.73 28.39
N TRP A 515 -7.08 -11.65 28.32
CA TRP A 515 -5.93 -11.49 27.44
C TRP A 515 -5.99 -12.34 26.17
N ARG A 516 -6.53 -13.56 26.21
CA ARG A 516 -6.53 -14.47 25.05
C ARG A 516 -7.29 -13.88 23.86
N GLY A 517 -8.52 -13.40 24.10
CA GLY A 517 -9.34 -12.79 23.07
C GLY A 517 -8.69 -11.54 22.45
N LYS A 518 -8.01 -10.72 23.27
CA LYS A 518 -7.30 -9.52 22.80
C LYS A 518 -6.08 -9.88 21.96
N LEU A 519 -5.27 -10.85 22.40
CA LEU A 519 -4.12 -11.35 21.65
C LEU A 519 -4.53 -11.93 20.29
N ASN A 520 -5.63 -12.68 20.24
CA ASN A 520 -6.18 -13.20 18.99
C ASN A 520 -6.61 -12.06 18.03
N LYS A 521 -7.33 -11.06 18.53
CA LYS A 521 -7.69 -9.87 17.74
C LYS A 521 -6.46 -9.10 17.23
N ILE A 522 -5.43 -8.98 18.07
CA ILE A 522 -4.15 -8.37 17.67
C ILE A 522 -3.46 -9.19 16.60
N LYS A 523 -3.41 -10.52 16.74
CA LYS A 523 -2.84 -11.42 15.74
C LYS A 523 -3.54 -11.28 14.39
N MET A 524 -4.87 -11.27 14.37
CA MET A 524 -5.65 -11.03 13.15
C MET A 524 -5.33 -9.66 12.52
N LEU A 525 -5.25 -8.61 13.34
CA LEU A 525 -4.87 -7.28 12.87
C LEU A 525 -3.48 -7.27 12.25
N LEU A 526 -2.47 -7.84 12.93
CA LEU A 526 -1.11 -7.91 12.41
C LEU A 526 -1.07 -8.71 11.10
N ASN A 527 -1.82 -9.80 10.99
CA ASN A 527 -1.94 -10.58 9.76
C ASN A 527 -2.56 -9.77 8.60
N MET A 528 -3.54 -8.90 8.85
CA MET A 528 -4.05 -8.01 7.79
C MET A 528 -3.01 -6.97 7.38
N TRP A 529 -2.29 -6.40 8.34
CA TRP A 529 -1.28 -5.38 8.05
C TRP A 529 -0.02 -5.94 7.39
N ILE A 530 0.29 -7.22 7.60
CA ILE A 530 1.44 -7.88 6.99
C ILE A 530 1.30 -7.96 5.46
N GLN A 531 0.06 -8.10 4.96
CA GLN A 531 -0.25 -8.14 3.53
C GLN A 531 0.09 -6.81 2.82
N ARG A 532 0.19 -5.70 3.56
CA ARG A 532 0.48 -4.36 3.02
C ARG A 532 1.97 -4.10 2.74
N LYS A 533 2.83 -5.12 2.88
CA LYS A 533 4.28 -5.12 2.55
C LYS A 533 5.01 -3.85 3.05
N LEU A 534 4.84 -3.57 4.34
CA LEU A 534 5.38 -2.39 5.02
C LEU A 534 6.90 -2.49 5.24
N THR A 535 7.59 -1.34 5.28
CA THR A 535 9.01 -1.27 5.70
C THR A 535 9.14 -1.66 7.17
N ILE A 536 10.36 -1.98 7.65
CA ILE A 536 10.58 -2.29 9.07
C ILE A 536 10.14 -1.14 9.99
N HIS A 537 10.45 0.10 9.61
CA HIS A 537 9.97 1.31 10.30
C HIS A 537 8.46 1.46 10.25
N GLY A 538 7.84 1.18 9.10
CA GLY A 538 6.37 1.19 8.97
C GLY A 538 5.71 0.16 9.89
N ARG A 539 6.31 -1.01 10.05
CA ARG A 539 5.82 -2.07 10.94
C ARG A 539 5.97 -1.71 12.41
N VAL A 540 7.11 -1.12 12.78
CA VAL A 540 7.29 -0.57 14.13
C VAL A 540 6.26 0.54 14.42
N ASN A 541 6.02 1.44 13.47
CA ASN A 541 4.99 2.48 13.62
C ASN A 541 3.58 1.89 13.79
N VAL A 542 3.23 0.84 13.05
CA VAL A 542 1.94 0.14 13.25
C VAL A 542 1.86 -0.44 14.66
N ILE A 543 2.93 -1.07 15.16
CA ILE A 543 2.97 -1.57 16.53
C ILE A 543 2.73 -0.43 17.53
N THR A 544 3.48 0.66 17.39
CA THR A 544 3.45 1.79 18.32
C THR A 544 2.13 2.55 18.31
N SER A 545 1.59 2.86 17.13
CA SER A 545 0.42 3.73 17.00
C SER A 545 -0.90 2.98 17.08
N LEU A 546 -0.98 1.76 16.55
CA LEU A 546 -2.24 1.03 16.39
C LEU A 546 -2.40 -0.11 17.39
N LEU A 547 -1.33 -0.85 17.67
CA LEU A 547 -1.41 -2.03 18.54
C LEU A 547 -1.26 -1.63 20.01
N MET A 548 -0.31 -0.77 20.36
CA MET A 548 -0.10 -0.39 21.76
C MET A 548 -1.27 0.40 22.33
N SER A 549 -1.90 1.27 21.53
CA SER A 549 -3.07 2.06 21.94
C SER A 549 -4.25 1.20 22.39
N ARG A 550 -4.42 0.01 21.80
CA ARG A 550 -5.47 -0.96 22.16
C ARG A 550 -5.24 -1.68 23.49
N LEU A 551 -4.02 -1.61 24.03
CA LEU A 551 -3.64 -2.31 25.26
C LEU A 551 -3.62 -1.40 26.49
N TRP A 552 -3.51 -0.07 26.29
CA TRP A 552 -3.28 0.87 27.40
C TRP A 552 -4.32 0.78 28.51
N TYR A 553 -5.61 0.71 28.15
CA TYR A 553 -6.69 0.60 29.14
C TYR A 553 -6.52 -0.65 30.02
N ASN A 554 -6.31 -1.83 29.41
CA ASN A 554 -6.18 -3.07 30.16
C ASN A 554 -4.89 -3.17 30.96
N LEU A 555 -3.78 -2.65 30.44
CA LEU A 555 -2.51 -2.59 31.16
C LEU A 555 -2.57 -1.64 32.36
N PHE A 556 -3.42 -0.61 32.28
CA PHE A 556 -3.66 0.29 33.38
C PHE A 556 -4.46 -0.40 34.49
N VAL A 557 -5.60 -1.03 34.14
CA VAL A 557 -6.54 -1.62 35.10
C VAL A 557 -6.08 -2.97 35.67
N THR A 558 -5.45 -3.81 34.85
CA THR A 558 -5.05 -5.17 35.23
C THR A 558 -3.58 -5.42 34.98
N SER A 559 -3.01 -6.42 35.65
CA SER A 559 -1.65 -6.88 35.34
C SER A 559 -1.71 -7.90 34.19
N MET A 560 -0.83 -7.73 33.20
CA MET A 560 -0.69 -8.72 32.13
C MET A 560 0.12 -9.91 32.67
N PRO A 561 -0.37 -11.16 32.57
CA PRO A 561 0.36 -12.34 33.03
C PRO A 561 1.58 -12.60 32.14
N GLU A 562 2.60 -13.26 32.69
CA GLU A 562 3.89 -13.45 32.02
C GLU A 562 3.77 -14.18 30.66
N TRP A 563 2.88 -15.18 30.57
CA TRP A 563 2.62 -15.89 29.33
C TRP A 563 2.10 -14.96 28.22
N ALA A 564 1.26 -13.97 28.57
CA ALA A 564 0.70 -13.02 27.62
C ALA A 564 1.74 -12.00 27.19
N ILE A 565 2.64 -11.60 28.10
CA ILE A 565 3.77 -10.72 27.78
C ILE A 565 4.68 -11.39 26.74
N GLU A 566 5.06 -12.65 26.96
CA GLU A 566 5.96 -13.36 26.04
C GLU A 566 5.29 -13.65 24.68
N GLU A 567 4.01 -14.02 24.68
CA GLU A 567 3.25 -14.18 23.44
C GLU A 567 3.15 -12.87 22.65
N MET A 568 2.90 -11.76 23.33
CA MET A 568 2.81 -10.45 22.71
C MET A 568 4.16 -9.99 22.14
N LYS A 569 5.24 -10.20 22.88
CA LYS A 569 6.62 -9.98 22.41
C LYS A 569 6.90 -10.78 21.14
N ARG A 570 6.54 -12.07 21.13
CA ARG A 570 6.67 -12.94 19.94
C ARG A 570 5.89 -12.40 18.75
N LEU A 571 4.64 -11.95 18.93
CA LEU A 571 3.82 -11.35 17.87
C LEU A 571 4.46 -10.09 17.29
N CYS A 572 4.92 -9.16 18.15
CA CYS A 572 5.58 -7.94 17.73
C CYS A 572 6.86 -8.22 16.94
N VAL A 573 7.72 -9.10 17.44
CA VAL A 573 9.00 -9.42 16.78
C VAL A 573 8.76 -10.14 15.45
N ASN A 574 7.87 -11.12 15.41
CA ASN A 574 7.53 -11.80 14.15
C ASN A 574 6.95 -10.85 13.11
N PHE A 575 6.12 -9.88 13.54
CA PHE A 575 5.60 -8.85 12.64
C PHE A 575 6.72 -7.94 12.12
N VAL A 576 7.62 -7.47 12.99
CA VAL A 576 8.80 -6.64 12.61
C VAL A 576 9.74 -7.36 11.64
N TRP A 577 9.80 -8.70 11.67
CA TRP A 577 10.64 -9.49 10.76
C TRP A 577 9.88 -10.19 9.62
N ASN A 578 8.56 -9.98 9.52
CA ASN A 578 7.72 -10.56 8.46
C ASN A 578 7.76 -12.09 8.44
N GLY A 579 7.88 -12.73 9.61
CA GLY A 579 8.10 -14.18 9.72
C GLY A 579 9.48 -14.67 9.25
N GLY A 580 10.40 -13.78 8.85
CA GLY A 580 11.78 -14.12 8.51
C GLY A 580 12.69 -14.24 9.75
N ALA A 581 13.97 -14.50 9.51
CA ALA A 581 14.98 -14.61 10.56
C ALA A 581 15.10 -13.31 11.39
N HIS A 582 15.22 -13.45 12.71
CA HIS A 582 15.40 -12.32 13.62
C HIS A 582 16.89 -11.94 13.63
N LEU A 583 17.24 -10.91 12.87
CA LEU A 583 18.64 -10.55 12.62
C LEU A 583 19.29 -9.75 13.75
N VAL A 584 18.47 -9.16 14.61
CA VAL A 584 18.90 -8.26 15.68
C VAL A 584 18.25 -8.71 16.98
N GLN A 585 19.00 -8.68 18.08
CA GLN A 585 18.48 -9.02 19.41
C GLN A 585 17.38 -8.05 19.83
N TYR A 586 16.38 -8.56 20.56
CA TYR A 586 15.23 -7.77 21.03
C TYR A 586 15.63 -6.51 21.80
N ASN A 587 16.62 -6.63 22.70
CA ASN A 587 17.12 -5.51 23.51
C ASN A 587 17.74 -4.38 22.65
N THR A 588 18.26 -4.70 21.47
CA THR A 588 18.75 -3.69 20.53
C THR A 588 17.61 -3.05 19.75
N ILE A 589 16.57 -3.82 19.40
CA ILE A 589 15.40 -3.33 18.65
C ILE A 589 14.62 -2.27 19.45
N ILE A 590 14.52 -2.42 20.77
CA ILE A 590 13.79 -1.48 21.65
C ILE A 590 14.55 -0.17 21.90
N CYS A 591 15.86 -0.12 21.65
CA CYS A 591 16.68 1.08 21.85
C CYS A 591 16.25 2.25 20.95
N ASP A 592 16.63 3.46 21.34
CA ASP A 592 16.43 4.66 20.52
C ASP A 592 17.15 4.57 19.17
N LYS A 593 16.59 5.26 18.18
CA LYS A 593 17.14 5.35 16.82
C LYS A 593 18.57 5.88 16.80
N ASN A 594 18.88 6.82 17.69
CA ASN A 594 20.21 7.41 17.81
C ASN A 594 21.27 6.41 18.33
N LYS A 595 20.83 5.31 18.95
CA LYS A 595 21.70 4.22 19.44
C LYS A 595 21.66 3.00 18.50
N GLY A 596 21.15 3.16 17.27
CA GLY A 596 21.01 2.08 16.29
C GLY A 596 19.81 1.15 16.51
N GLY A 597 18.90 1.48 17.43
CA GLY A 597 17.67 0.72 17.67
C GLY A 597 16.50 1.16 16.79
N LEU A 598 15.38 0.44 16.85
CA LEU A 598 14.17 0.76 16.09
C LEU A 598 13.12 1.51 16.91
N GLN A 599 13.35 1.70 18.22
CA GLN A 599 12.42 2.30 19.17
C GLN A 599 11.10 1.52 19.27
N LEU A 600 11.19 0.18 19.21
CA LEU A 600 10.04 -0.69 19.43
C LEU A 600 9.58 -0.58 20.89
N PRO A 601 8.28 -0.41 21.18
CA PRO A 601 7.84 -0.27 22.56
C PRO A 601 7.96 -1.59 23.33
N ASP A 602 8.63 -1.54 24.48
CA ASP A 602 8.71 -2.65 25.43
C ASP A 602 7.50 -2.64 26.39
N ILE A 603 6.82 -3.78 26.49
CA ILE A 603 5.59 -3.94 27.26
C ILE A 603 5.87 -3.91 28.76
N LYS A 604 6.95 -4.57 29.21
CA LYS A 604 7.32 -4.60 30.64
C LYS A 604 7.63 -3.19 31.14
N SER A 605 8.41 -2.44 30.37
CA SER A 605 8.69 -1.03 30.65
C SER A 605 7.42 -0.18 30.72
N LYS A 606 6.43 -0.43 29.84
CA LYS A 606 5.15 0.29 29.88
C LYS A 606 4.25 -0.09 31.06
N ILE A 607 4.22 -1.36 31.46
CA ILE A 607 3.53 -1.79 32.69
C ILE A 607 4.14 -1.06 33.89
N CYS A 608 5.47 -1.07 34.01
CA CYS A 608 6.17 -0.36 35.08
C CYS A 608 5.83 1.14 35.08
N ALA A 609 5.86 1.79 33.90
CA ALA A 609 5.49 3.20 33.77
C ALA A 609 4.04 3.49 34.21
N PHE A 610 3.07 2.62 33.90
CA PHE A 610 1.69 2.78 34.38
C PHE A 610 1.58 2.63 35.90
N ARG A 611 2.30 1.67 36.50
CA ARG A 611 2.32 1.48 37.96
C ARG A 611 2.98 2.67 38.67
N LEU A 612 4.07 3.20 38.13
CA LEU A 612 4.71 4.42 38.64
C LEU A 612 3.77 5.63 38.52
N LYS A 613 3.03 5.76 37.41
CA LYS A 613 2.04 6.83 37.25
C LYS A 613 0.89 6.72 38.26
N PHE A 614 0.46 5.51 38.58
CA PHE A 614 -0.51 5.27 39.64
C PHE A 614 0.03 5.71 41.01
N LEU A 615 1.25 5.29 41.37
CA LEU A 615 1.92 5.71 42.61
C LEU A 615 2.11 7.22 42.69
N ALA A 616 2.54 7.87 41.61
CA ALA A 616 2.70 9.32 41.56
C ALA A 616 1.36 10.06 41.78
N ARG A 617 0.25 9.51 41.24
CA ARG A 617 -1.09 10.05 41.51
C ARG A 617 -1.51 9.81 42.94
N PHE A 618 -1.21 8.64 43.50
CA PHE A 618 -1.52 8.29 44.89
C PHE A 618 -0.85 9.29 45.86
N LEU A 619 0.45 9.53 45.68
CA LEU A 619 1.26 10.41 46.53
C LEU A 619 0.97 11.91 46.36
N ASN A 620 0.31 12.33 45.27
CA ASN A 620 0.00 13.73 45.03
C ASN A 620 -1.27 14.16 45.78
N GLU A 621 -1.15 14.82 46.93
CA GLU A 621 -2.26 15.26 47.80
C GLU A 621 -3.35 16.07 47.07
N ASP A 622 -3.00 16.88 46.06
CA ASP A 622 -3.96 17.68 45.29
C ASP A 622 -4.88 16.84 44.40
N TYR A 623 -4.52 15.60 44.10
CA TYR A 623 -5.27 14.71 43.23
C TYR A 623 -6.37 13.96 44.00
N LYS A 624 -7.59 14.51 44.05
CA LYS A 624 -8.74 13.92 44.75
C LYS A 624 -9.44 12.86 43.91
N VAL A 625 -9.38 11.59 44.32
CA VAL A 625 -10.02 10.46 43.63
C VAL A 625 -10.46 9.41 44.64
N ILE A 626 -11.63 8.80 44.39
CA ILE A 626 -12.31 7.88 45.33
C ILE A 626 -11.40 6.70 45.75
N TRP A 627 -10.57 6.19 44.83
CA TRP A 627 -9.68 5.06 45.12
C TRP A 627 -8.52 5.41 46.06
N LYS A 628 -8.20 6.70 46.27
CA LYS A 628 -7.19 7.06 47.28
C LYS A 628 -7.68 6.80 48.69
N ASP A 629 -8.96 7.01 48.94
CA ASP A 629 -9.53 6.83 50.28
C ASP A 629 -9.69 5.33 50.64
N ILE A 630 -9.22 4.43 49.76
CA ILE A 630 -9.20 2.97 49.90
C ILE A 630 -7.82 2.48 50.39
N PHE A 631 -6.75 3.25 50.17
CA PHE A 631 -5.35 2.88 50.44
C PHE A 631 -4.68 3.93 51.32
#